data_AF-A0A930BTX2-F1
#
_entry.id   AF-A0A930BTX2-F1
#
_cell.length_a   1.000
_cell.length_b   1.000
_cell.length_c   1.000
_cell.angle_alpha   90.00
_cell.angle_beta   90.00
_cell.angle_gamma   90.00
#
_symmetry.space_group_name_H-M   'P 1'
#
loop_
_entity.id
_entity.type
_entity.pdbx_description
1 polymer ?
#
loop_
_entity_poly.entity_id
_entity_poly.type
_entity_poly.pdbx_seq_one_letter_code
_entity_poly.pdbx_strand_id
1 'polypeptide(L)'
;MMQAMRVSFAGQIGDFVVKLTNWAIKPLRRFIPGLGGFDWASLIAALGVQLAFSGILLGLAGPSINTDGGTLALMVLWFALRALLRLAVYIFIGALILQAVLSWINPYSPLAAPAYQLTRPILDPIRRIIPTISGIDLSPLVAILLLQVVLMFL
;
A
#
# COMPACT_ATOMS: atom_id res chain seq x y z
N MET A 1 5.89 -3.71 -2.43
CA MET A 1 6.18 -2.26 -2.44
C MET A 1 7.59 -1.95 -1.97
N MET A 2 8.01 -2.34 -0.76
CA MET A 2 9.35 -1.97 -0.23
C MET A 2 10.53 -2.55 -1.03
N GLN A 3 10.43 -3.81 -1.51
CA GLN A 3 11.46 -4.40 -2.38
C GLN A 3 11.53 -3.73 -3.77
N ALA A 4 10.38 -3.37 -4.35
CA ALA A 4 10.30 -2.64 -5.62
C ALA A 4 10.94 -1.24 -5.52
N MET A 5 10.83 -0.61 -4.34
CA MET A 5 11.41 0.69 -4.02
C MET A 5 12.84 0.60 -3.46
N ARG A 6 13.41 -0.61 -3.36
CA ARG A 6 14.73 -0.90 -2.76
C ARG A 6 14.94 -0.25 -1.38
N VAL A 7 13.87 -0.11 -0.61
CA VAL A 7 13.96 0.44 0.76
C VAL A 7 14.53 -0.65 1.67
N SER A 8 15.55 -0.30 2.46
CA SER A 8 16.17 -1.27 3.36
C SER A 8 15.16 -1.68 4.45
N PHE A 9 15.07 -2.99 4.71
CA PHE A 9 14.31 -3.53 5.85
C PHE A 9 15.01 -3.30 7.19
N ALA A 10 16.13 -2.59 7.19
CA ALA A 10 16.95 -2.40 8.37
C ALA A 10 16.27 -1.39 9.31
N GLY A 11 15.63 -1.90 10.36
CA GLY A 11 15.03 -1.09 11.41
C GLY A 11 13.78 -1.72 12.03
N GLN A 12 13.29 -1.06 13.08
CA GLN A 12 12.23 -1.59 13.94
C GLN A 12 10.89 -1.83 13.20
N ILE A 13 10.52 -0.98 12.24
CA ILE A 13 9.30 -1.13 11.43
C ILE A 13 9.42 -2.31 10.47
N GLY A 14 10.57 -2.46 9.81
CA GLY A 14 10.81 -3.58 8.90
C GLY A 14 10.67 -4.91 9.62
N ASP A 15 11.32 -5.04 10.78
CA ASP A 15 11.23 -6.23 11.62
C ASP A 15 9.82 -6.46 12.16
N PHE A 16 9.11 -5.41 12.57
CA PHE A 16 7.73 -5.51 13.04
C PHE A 16 6.79 -6.04 11.95
N VAL A 17 6.82 -5.43 10.76
CA VAL A 17 6.00 -5.86 9.62
C VAL A 17 6.33 -7.30 9.27
N VAL A 18 7.61 -7.64 9.12
CA VAL A 18 8.06 -8.98 8.79
C VAL A 18 7.61 -10.01 9.84
N LYS A 19 7.72 -9.71 11.13
CA LYS A 19 7.24 -10.61 12.20
C LYS A 19 5.73 -10.78 12.17
N LEU A 20 4.98 -9.70 11.95
CA LEU A 20 3.52 -9.72 11.94
C LEU A 20 2.95 -10.44 10.71
N THR A 21 3.61 -10.33 9.54
CA THR A 21 3.08 -10.86 8.28
C THR A 21 3.69 -12.19 7.85
N ASN A 22 4.89 -12.54 8.33
CA ASN A 22 5.60 -13.74 7.85
C ASN A 22 4.85 -15.05 8.10
N TRP A 23 4.04 -15.15 9.15
CA TRP A 23 3.32 -16.40 9.43
C TRP A 23 2.36 -16.76 8.28
N ALA A 24 1.76 -15.76 7.63
CA ALA A 24 0.90 -15.93 6.46
C ALA A 24 1.70 -16.07 5.16
N ILE A 25 2.82 -15.34 5.04
CA ILE A 25 3.62 -15.28 3.81
C ILE A 25 4.53 -16.51 3.64
N LYS A 26 5.16 -17.02 4.70
CA LYS A 26 6.13 -18.14 4.64
C LYS A 26 5.54 -19.43 4.05
N PRO A 27 4.33 -19.88 4.42
CA PRO A 27 3.69 -21.03 3.80
C PRO A 27 3.49 -20.84 2.29
N LEU A 28 3.08 -19.63 1.89
CA LEU A 28 2.79 -19.30 0.51
C LEU A 28 4.06 -19.17 -0.36
N ARG A 29 5.15 -18.65 0.23
CA ARG A 29 6.49 -18.60 -0.38
C ARG A 29 7.09 -19.98 -0.68
N ARG A 30 6.57 -21.05 -0.07
CA ARG A 30 7.00 -22.42 -0.39
C ARG A 30 6.56 -22.85 -1.80
N PHE A 31 5.46 -22.30 -2.29
CA PHE A 31 4.87 -22.65 -3.58
C PHE A 31 5.18 -21.64 -4.68
N ILE A 32 5.41 -20.38 -4.32
CA ILE A 32 5.62 -19.29 -5.27
C ILE A 32 7.01 -18.69 -5.06
N PRO A 33 7.96 -18.86 -6.00
CA PRO A 33 9.27 -18.25 -5.92
C PRO A 33 9.19 -16.73 -6.09
N GLY A 34 10.05 -15.99 -5.39
CA GLY A 34 10.22 -14.55 -5.61
C GLY A 34 10.96 -14.29 -6.92
N LEU A 35 10.25 -13.95 -7.98
CA LEU A 35 10.80 -13.60 -9.29
C LEU A 35 10.92 -12.07 -9.48
N GLY A 36 12.03 -11.58 -10.02
CA GLY A 36 12.15 -10.20 -10.53
C GLY A 36 12.18 -9.08 -9.47
N GLY A 37 12.52 -9.39 -8.21
CA GLY A 37 12.61 -8.38 -7.14
C GLY A 37 11.26 -7.97 -6.53
N PHE A 38 10.17 -8.65 -6.88
CA PHE A 38 8.86 -8.52 -6.24
C PHE A 38 8.56 -9.72 -5.35
N ASP A 39 7.94 -9.46 -4.20
CA ASP A 39 7.40 -10.51 -3.34
C ASP A 39 6.01 -10.94 -3.83
N TRP A 40 5.99 -11.83 -4.83
CA TRP A 40 4.76 -12.38 -5.41
C TRP A 40 3.90 -13.11 -4.38
N ALA A 41 4.51 -13.71 -3.37
CA ALA A 41 3.77 -14.34 -2.28
C ALA A 41 2.95 -13.31 -1.51
N SER A 42 3.51 -12.13 -1.21
CA SER A 42 2.75 -11.05 -0.57
C SER A 42 1.60 -10.53 -1.46
N LEU A 43 1.82 -10.39 -2.77
CA LEU A 43 0.78 -9.94 -3.70
C LEU A 43 -0.36 -10.94 -3.82
N ILE A 44 -0.04 -12.23 -3.95
CA ILE A 44 -1.03 -13.31 -4.07
C ILE A 44 -1.78 -13.49 -2.74
N ALA A 45 -1.09 -13.40 -1.60
CA ALA A 45 -1.74 -13.43 -0.29
C ALA A 45 -2.73 -12.26 -0.16
N ALA A 46 -2.31 -11.05 -0.50
CA ALA A 46 -3.19 -9.87 -0.44
C ALA A 46 -4.38 -10.00 -1.40
N LEU A 47 -4.16 -10.50 -2.63
CA LEU A 47 -5.23 -10.75 -3.58
C LEU A 47 -6.22 -11.81 -3.06
N GLY A 48 -5.72 -12.90 -2.47
CA GLY A 48 -6.55 -13.95 -1.87
C GLY A 48 -7.44 -13.41 -0.74
N VAL A 49 -6.89 -12.56 0.13
CA VAL A 49 -7.67 -11.88 1.17
C VAL A 49 -8.75 -10.98 0.57
N GLN A 50 -8.43 -10.22 -0.49
CA GLN A 50 -9.40 -9.36 -1.16
C GLN A 50 -10.50 -10.15 -1.90
N LEU A 51 -10.16 -11.28 -2.51
CA LEU A 51 -11.12 -12.20 -3.13
C LEU A 51 -12.07 -12.78 -2.08
N ALA A 52 -11.54 -13.23 -0.94
CA ALA A 52 -12.37 -13.73 0.15
C ALA A 52 -13.31 -12.65 0.69
N PHE A 53 -12.79 -11.44 0.94
CA PHE A 53 -13.58 -10.33 1.46
C PHE A 53 -14.69 -9.88 0.49
N SER A 54 -14.37 -9.72 -0.79
CA SER A 54 -15.36 -9.35 -1.82
C SER A 54 -16.40 -10.44 -2.06
N GLY A 55 -15.99 -11.71 -2.04
CA GLY A 55 -16.91 -12.86 -2.12
C GLY A 55 -17.86 -12.91 -0.92
N ILE A 56 -17.36 -12.69 0.30
CA ILE A 56 -18.19 -12.62 1.52
C ILE A 56 -19.18 -11.46 1.43
N LEU A 57 -18.72 -10.26 1.05
CA LEU A 57 -19.59 -9.09 0.91
C LEU A 57 -20.73 -9.33 -0.09
N LEU A 58 -20.43 -9.91 -1.25
CA LEU A 58 -21.45 -10.22 -2.26
C LEU A 58 -22.39 -11.34 -1.79
N GLY A 59 -21.88 -12.35 -1.07
CA GLY A 59 -22.71 -13.38 -0.46
C GLY A 59 -23.66 -12.83 0.62
N LEU A 60 -23.21 -11.83 1.38
CA LEU A 60 -24.02 -11.14 2.39
C LEU A 60 -25.01 -10.13 1.80
N ALA A 61 -24.74 -9.60 0.60
CA ALA A 61 -25.64 -8.67 -0.11
C ALA A 61 -26.97 -9.34 -0.54
N GLY A 62 -27.04 -10.68 -0.47
CA GLY A 62 -28.27 -11.47 -0.60
C GLY A 62 -28.56 -11.98 -2.03
N PRO A 63 -29.65 -12.77 -2.19
CA PRO A 63 -29.96 -13.49 -3.43
C PRO A 63 -30.46 -12.60 -4.59
N SER A 64 -30.47 -11.28 -4.44
CA SER A 64 -30.98 -10.33 -5.45
C SER A 64 -30.12 -10.30 -6.73
N ILE A 65 -28.95 -10.93 -6.71
CA ILE A 65 -28.05 -11.09 -7.84
C ILE A 65 -28.41 -12.39 -8.57
N ASN A 66 -29.45 -12.35 -9.42
CA ASN A 66 -29.79 -13.41 -10.38
C ASN A 66 -28.77 -13.43 -11.53
N THR A 67 -27.49 -13.61 -11.21
CA THR A 67 -26.39 -13.51 -12.17
C THR A 67 -25.68 -14.84 -12.22
N ASP A 68 -25.31 -15.24 -13.42
CA ASP A 68 -24.59 -16.47 -13.68
C ASP A 68 -23.26 -16.51 -12.90
N GLY A 69 -22.84 -17.72 -12.52
CA GLY A 69 -21.62 -17.91 -11.71
C GLY A 69 -20.35 -17.37 -12.37
N GLY A 70 -20.31 -17.31 -13.71
CA GLY A 70 -19.21 -16.72 -14.47
C GLY A 70 -19.11 -15.21 -14.23
N THR A 71 -20.22 -14.49 -14.42
CA THR A 71 -20.28 -13.05 -14.17
C THR A 71 -20.01 -12.71 -12.69
N LEU A 72 -20.49 -13.53 -11.74
CA LEU A 72 -20.18 -13.36 -10.32
C LEU A 72 -18.66 -13.45 -10.05
N ALA A 73 -17.98 -14.43 -10.62
CA ALA A 73 -16.54 -14.59 -10.45
C ALA A 73 -15.76 -13.38 -11.01
N LEU A 74 -16.18 -12.88 -12.18
CA LEU A 74 -15.59 -11.67 -12.78
C LEU A 74 -15.82 -10.42 -11.93
N MET A 75 -17.01 -10.27 -11.34
CA MET A 75 -17.32 -9.17 -10.43
C MET A 75 -16.46 -9.22 -9.16
N VAL A 76 -16.36 -10.39 -8.52
CA VAL A 76 -15.50 -10.62 -7.35
C VAL A 76 -14.05 -10.25 -7.67
N LEU A 77 -13.52 -10.75 -8.79
CA LEU A 77 -12.17 -10.46 -9.23
C LEU A 77 -11.95 -8.96 -9.47
N TRP A 78 -12.88 -8.31 -10.17
CA TRP A 78 -12.82 -6.87 -10.42
C TRP A 78 -12.82 -6.04 -9.13
N PHE A 79 -13.70 -6.37 -8.17
CA PHE A 79 -13.72 -5.70 -6.87
C PHE A 79 -12.43 -5.93 -6.09
N ALA A 80 -11.93 -7.17 -6.06
CA ALA A 80 -10.70 -7.51 -5.37
C ALA A 80 -9.48 -6.77 -5.94
N LEU A 81 -9.37 -6.66 -7.27
CA LEU A 81 -8.29 -5.92 -7.93
C LEU A 81 -8.35 -4.42 -7.61
N ARG A 82 -9.53 -3.80 -7.70
CA ARG A 82 -9.69 -2.38 -7.34
C ARG A 82 -9.43 -2.12 -5.86
N ALA A 83 -9.86 -3.02 -4.99
CA ALA A 83 -9.61 -2.92 -3.55
C ALA A 83 -8.11 -3.05 -3.23
N LEU A 84 -7.41 -3.97 -3.91
CA LEU A 84 -5.96 -4.14 -3.76
C LEU A 84 -5.18 -2.88 -4.19
N LEU A 85 -5.57 -2.27 -5.32
CA LEU A 85 -4.97 -1.02 -5.80
C LEU A 85 -5.25 0.15 -4.85
N ARG A 86 -6.49 0.29 -4.34
CA ARG A 86 -6.82 1.30 -3.33
C ARG A 86 -6.02 1.12 -2.05
N LEU A 87 -5.91 -0.11 -1.56
CA LEU A 87 -5.12 -0.44 -0.37
C LEU A 87 -3.66 0.01 -0.55
N ALA A 88 -3.08 -0.26 -1.71
CA ALA A 88 -1.74 0.19 -2.08
C ALA A 88 -1.59 1.73 -1.99
N VAL A 89 -2.56 2.48 -2.51
CA VAL A 89 -2.56 3.95 -2.43
C VAL A 89 -2.74 4.44 -0.99
N TYR A 90 -3.65 3.84 -0.21
CA TYR A 90 -3.84 4.18 1.21
C TYR A 90 -2.58 3.95 2.05
N ILE A 91 -1.83 2.87 1.79
CA ILE A 91 -0.54 2.60 2.44
C ILE A 91 0.44 3.74 2.14
N PHE A 92 0.51 4.21 0.90
CA PHE A 92 1.36 5.36 0.54
C PHE A 92 0.92 6.66 1.23
N ILE A 93 -0.39 6.94 1.27
CA ILE A 93 -0.93 8.11 1.99
C ILE A 93 -0.53 8.03 3.47
N GLY A 94 -0.67 6.86 4.11
CA GLY A 94 -0.23 6.65 5.49
C GLY A 94 1.26 6.91 5.69
N ALA A 95 2.11 6.46 4.77
CA ALA A 95 3.55 6.74 4.80
C ALA A 95 3.87 8.24 4.65
N LEU A 96 3.15 8.96 3.78
CA LEU A 96 3.28 10.42 3.61
C LEU A 96 2.86 11.18 4.86
N ILE A 97 1.76 10.78 5.49
CA ILE A 97 1.31 11.37 6.76
C ILE A 97 2.37 11.13 7.84
N LEU A 98 2.84 9.90 8.01
CA LEU A 98 3.88 9.56 8.99
C LEU A 98 5.11 10.44 8.79
N GLN A 99 5.58 10.58 7.56
CA GLN A 99 6.74 11.40 7.26
C GLN A 99 6.47 12.89 7.50
N ALA A 100 5.31 13.43 7.13
CA ALA A 100 4.95 14.82 7.40
C ALA A 100 5.02 15.12 8.91
N VAL A 101 4.37 14.26 9.71
CA VAL A 101 4.38 14.33 11.17
C VAL A 101 5.80 14.27 11.72
N LEU A 102 6.62 13.31 11.27
CA LEU A 102 8.01 13.21 11.72
C LEU A 102 8.84 14.43 11.31
N SER A 103 8.62 14.98 10.11
CA SER A 103 9.38 16.14 9.62
C SER A 103 9.06 17.44 10.38
N TRP A 104 7.85 17.57 10.91
CA TRP A 104 7.44 18.78 11.63
C TRP A 104 7.71 18.69 13.13
N ILE A 105 7.60 17.48 13.71
CA ILE A 105 7.64 17.29 15.17
C ILE A 105 8.99 16.74 15.62
N ASN A 106 9.51 15.70 14.96
CA ASN A 106 10.75 15.03 15.37
C ASN A 106 11.57 14.48 14.18
N PRO A 107 12.32 15.35 13.49
CA PRO A 107 13.08 14.98 12.28
C PRO A 107 14.17 13.94 12.52
N TYR A 108 14.66 13.83 13.76
CA TYR A 108 15.77 12.96 14.14
C TYR A 108 15.31 11.59 14.66
N SER A 109 14.01 11.28 14.55
CA SER A 109 13.47 9.98 14.93
C SER A 109 14.10 8.84 14.12
N PRO A 110 14.35 7.65 14.72
CA PRO A 110 14.76 6.46 13.99
C PRO A 110 13.80 6.05 12.86
N LEU A 111 12.54 6.49 12.94
CA LEU A 111 11.51 6.24 11.93
C LEU A 111 11.55 7.22 10.75
N ALA A 112 12.26 8.34 10.88
CA ALA A 112 12.29 9.38 9.85
C ALA A 112 12.99 8.91 8.57
N ALA A 113 14.12 8.20 8.69
CA ALA A 113 14.86 7.72 7.52
C ALA A 113 14.09 6.64 6.72
N PRO A 114 13.47 5.60 7.32
CA PRO A 114 12.62 4.67 6.60
C PRO A 114 11.40 5.34 5.96
N ALA A 115 10.72 6.24 6.69
CA ALA A 115 9.57 6.97 6.17
C ALA A 115 9.95 7.81 4.94
N TYR A 116 11.07 8.53 5.03
CA TYR A 116 11.61 9.30 3.91
C TYR A 116 11.94 8.42 2.71
N GLN A 117 12.61 7.28 2.90
CA GLN A 117 12.97 6.38 1.79
C GLN A 117 11.73 5.82 1.07
N LEU A 118 10.65 5.53 1.81
CA LEU A 118 9.39 5.04 1.24
C LEU A 118 8.67 6.10 0.40
N THR A 119 8.68 7.35 0.86
CA THR A 119 7.92 8.44 0.23
C THR A 119 8.73 9.21 -0.82
N ARG A 120 10.07 9.10 -0.79
CA ARG A 120 11.00 9.80 -1.68
C ARG A 120 10.60 9.75 -3.16
N PRO A 121 10.23 8.61 -3.76
CA PRO A 121 9.96 8.58 -5.20
C PRO A 121 8.72 9.39 -5.62
N ILE A 122 7.79 9.61 -4.69
CA ILE A 122 6.61 10.47 -4.90
C ILE A 122 6.93 11.92 -4.55
N LEU A 123 7.69 12.14 -3.47
CA LEU A 123 7.95 13.49 -2.96
C LEU A 123 9.07 14.25 -3.66
N ASP A 124 10.15 13.59 -4.08
CA ASP A 124 11.28 14.27 -4.71
C ASP A 124 10.86 15.02 -6.00
N PRO A 125 10.02 14.47 -6.88
CA PRO A 125 9.48 15.22 -8.02
C PRO A 125 8.66 16.45 -7.59
N ILE A 126 7.86 16.34 -6.53
CA ILE A 126 6.99 17.42 -6.04
C ILE A 126 7.82 18.52 -5.38
N ARG A 127 8.84 18.16 -4.60
CA ARG A 127 9.78 19.08 -3.94
C ARG A 127 10.61 19.92 -4.91
N ARG A 128 10.78 19.45 -6.14
CA ARG A 128 11.44 20.26 -7.20
C ARG A 128 10.59 21.46 -7.63
N ILE A 129 9.28 21.40 -7.41
CA ILE A 129 8.31 22.42 -7.82
C ILE A 129 7.87 23.26 -6.62
N ILE A 130 7.69 22.63 -5.46
CA ILE A 130 7.16 23.27 -4.26
C ILE A 130 8.32 23.65 -3.32
N PRO A 131 8.57 24.95 -3.10
CA PRO A 131 9.57 25.39 -2.14
C PRO A 131 9.11 25.10 -0.70
N THR A 132 10.07 24.88 0.19
CA THR A 132 9.80 24.82 1.63
C THR A 132 9.42 26.21 2.13
N ILE A 133 8.32 26.30 2.89
CA ILE A 133 7.85 27.57 3.44
C ILE A 133 8.17 27.59 4.92
N SER A 134 9.01 28.54 5.37
CA SER A 134 9.41 28.67 6.78
C SER A 134 10.02 27.39 7.39
N GLY A 135 10.74 26.60 6.60
CA GLY A 135 11.33 25.33 7.03
C GLY A 135 10.35 24.16 7.12
N ILE A 136 9.07 24.37 6.77
CA ILE A 136 8.03 23.34 6.72
C ILE A 136 7.91 22.82 5.28
N ASP A 137 7.99 21.49 5.13
CA ASP A 137 7.77 20.82 3.85
C ASP A 137 6.26 20.60 3.62
N LEU A 138 5.70 21.29 2.63
CA LEU A 138 4.30 21.16 2.21
C LEU A 138 4.10 20.11 1.10
N SER A 139 5.18 19.54 0.57
CA SER A 139 5.12 18.50 -0.48
C SER A 139 4.28 17.29 -0.08
N PRO A 140 4.29 16.79 1.18
CA PRO A 140 3.40 15.72 1.61
C PRO A 140 1.92 16.03 1.45
N LEU A 141 1.49 17.26 1.71
CA LEU A 141 0.08 17.67 1.56
C LEU A 141 -0.37 17.59 0.10
N VAL A 142 0.46 18.09 -0.82
CA VAL A 142 0.17 18.03 -2.26
C VAL A 142 0.20 16.59 -2.76
N ALA A 143 1.16 15.78 -2.31
CA ALA A 143 1.22 14.37 -2.67
C ALA A 143 -0.03 13.60 -2.20
N ILE A 144 -0.50 13.86 -0.97
CA ILE A 144 -1.73 13.28 -0.45
C ILE A 144 -2.92 13.71 -1.29
N LEU A 145 -3.03 15.00 -1.65
CA LEU A 145 -4.12 15.49 -2.50
C LEU A 145 -4.14 14.82 -3.88
N LEU A 146 -2.97 14.67 -4.52
CA LEU A 146 -2.86 13.96 -5.80
C LEU A 146 -3.25 12.48 -5.67
N LEU A 147 -2.83 11.81 -4.60
CA LEU A 147 -3.22 10.42 -4.34
C LEU A 147 -4.71 10.27 -4.03
N GLN A 148 -5.34 11.25 -3.37
CA GLN A 148 -6.79 11.28 -3.16
C GLN A 148 -7.54 11.41 -4.49
N VAL A 149 -7.04 12.24 -5.41
CA VAL A 149 -7.59 12.31 -6.78
C VAL A 149 -7.47 10.95 -7.47
N VAL A 150 -6.32 10.26 -7.36
CA VAL A 150 -6.15 8.89 -7.88
C VAL A 150 -7.16 7.92 -7.27
N LEU A 151 -7.44 8.02 -5.97
CA LEU A 151 -8.46 7.20 -5.30
C LEU A 151 -9.88 7.45 -5.79
N MET A 152 -10.21 8.66 -6.26
CA MET A 152 -11.53 8.93 -6.84
C MET A 152 -11.76 8.17 -8.16
N PHE A 153 -10.69 7.90 -8.92
CA PHE A 153 -10.77 7.18 -10.18
C PHE A 153 -10.63 5.64 -10.05
N LEU A 154 -10.09 5.17 -8.93
CA LEU A 154 -9.99 3.73 -8.57
C LEU A 154 -11.30 3.25 -7.93
#